data_AF-A0A0F4TLY6-F1
#
_entry.id   AF-A0A0F4TLY6-F1
#
_cell.length_a   1.000
_cell.length_b   1.000
_cell.length_c   1.000
_cell.angle_alpha   90.00
_cell.angle_beta   90.00
_cell.angle_gamma   90.00
#
_symmetry.space_group_name_H-M   'P 1'
#
loop_
_entity.id
_entity.type
_entity.pdbx_description
1 polymer ?
#
loop_
_entity_poly.entity_id
_entity_poly.type
_entity_poly.pdbx_seq_one_letter_code
_entity_poly.pdbx_strand_id
1 'polypeptide(L)'
;MIRSLRVRLMLAATILAVLFMLALLPAMQGAFSLALQDSIEQRLASDVTTLISAARVENNTLQMPAQLPDERFNLTDSRLLGYIYDREAHLVWRSKATREEKINYKPRYDGRGNEFARIREADGQEFFVYDVEVKLLGGKSAAFSIVALQPVREYEATLEGLRENLYLGFGAALLVLLALLWIGLTWGLQALRRLSQELDEIESGTRESLSEQHPRELLRLTGSLNRLLHSEREQRSRYRDSLDDLAHSLKTPLTVLQGVSEDMALRPENRDQAWVLQTQIERMSQQISYQLQRASLRKSGLVRHQVRLRPVLQSLCDTLDKVYRDKRVRVAFDLPEQCYVPIEQGALLEMMGNLLENAYRLCLGEVRISVRESLGGVELCVEDDGPGVPPDQRARILQRGERLDRQHPGQGIGLAVVKDIIESYSAKLTLGDSPMGGAAFRIHFPVV
;
A
#
# COMPACT_ATOMS: atom_id res chain seq x y z
N MET A 1 -1.77 16.72 8.91
CA MET A 1 -1.76 16.39 7.46
C MET A 1 -1.85 14.88 7.27
N ILE A 2 -2.88 14.39 6.59
CA ILE A 2 -3.05 12.96 6.31
C ILE A 2 -1.94 12.53 5.35
N ARG A 3 -1.00 11.65 5.78
CA ARG A 3 0.16 11.21 4.98
C ARG A 3 -0.14 10.04 4.03
N SER A 4 -1.23 9.31 4.23
CA SER A 4 -1.58 8.16 3.39
C SER A 4 -2.33 8.57 2.13
N LEU A 5 -1.77 8.23 0.95
CA LEU A 5 -2.44 8.42 -0.35
C LEU A 5 -3.81 7.71 -0.38
N ARG A 6 -3.90 6.52 0.23
CA ARG A 6 -5.14 5.74 0.36
C ARG A 6 -6.24 6.55 1.05
N VAL A 7 -5.92 7.17 2.19
CA VAL A 7 -6.91 7.93 2.97
C VAL A 7 -7.33 9.19 2.22
N ARG A 8 -6.41 9.87 1.54
CA ARG A 8 -6.75 11.04 0.72
C ARG A 8 -7.69 10.70 -0.42
N LEU A 9 -7.39 9.64 -1.18
CA LEU A 9 -8.25 9.19 -2.28
C LEU A 9 -9.63 8.74 -1.79
N MET A 10 -9.68 7.99 -0.68
CA MET A 10 -10.96 7.58 -0.08
C MET A 10 -11.79 8.76 0.39
N LEU A 11 -11.18 9.73 1.07
CA LEU A 11 -11.89 10.93 1.51
C LEU A 11 -12.40 11.73 0.31
N ALA A 12 -11.57 11.95 -0.72
CA ALA A 12 -11.98 12.68 -1.92
C ALA A 12 -13.14 11.98 -2.64
N ALA A 13 -13.06 10.67 -2.85
CA ALA A 13 -14.12 9.90 -3.49
C ALA A 13 -15.42 9.88 -2.65
N THR A 14 -15.30 9.73 -1.33
CA THR A 14 -16.45 9.75 -0.41
C THR A 14 -17.12 11.11 -0.41
N ILE A 15 -16.35 12.20 -0.30
CA ILE A 15 -16.86 13.57 -0.35
C ILE A 15 -17.58 13.82 -1.67
N LEU A 16 -16.99 13.43 -2.80
CA LEU A 16 -17.60 13.60 -4.11
C LEU A 16 -18.91 12.80 -4.23
N ALA A 17 -18.94 11.54 -3.78
CA ALA A 17 -20.13 10.71 -3.81
C ALA A 17 -21.26 11.29 -2.93
N VAL A 18 -20.92 11.76 -1.73
CA VAL A 18 -21.89 12.40 -0.81
C VAL A 18 -22.41 13.70 -1.40
N LEU A 19 -21.55 14.56 -1.95
CA LEU A 19 -21.96 15.81 -2.59
C LEU A 19 -22.86 15.55 -3.81
N PHE A 20 -22.54 14.55 -4.62
CA PHE A 20 -23.37 14.15 -5.74
C PHE A 20 -24.76 13.69 -5.29
N MET A 21 -24.83 12.83 -4.26
CA MET A 21 -26.11 12.37 -3.70
C MET A 21 -26.91 13.53 -3.08
N LEU A 22 -26.25 14.44 -2.36
CA LEU A 22 -26.88 15.62 -1.76
C LEU A 22 -27.44 16.58 -2.81
N ALA A 23 -26.84 16.67 -4.00
CA ALA A 23 -27.35 17.46 -5.11
C ALA A 23 -28.49 16.76 -5.87
N LEU A 24 -28.37 15.44 -6.09
CA LEU A 24 -29.32 14.67 -6.87
C LEU A 24 -30.67 14.48 -6.17
N LEU A 25 -30.65 14.28 -4.85
CA LEU A 25 -31.85 14.02 -4.06
C LEU A 25 -32.90 15.16 -4.12
N PRO A 26 -32.57 16.44 -3.85
CA PRO A 26 -33.53 17.53 -3.97
C PRO A 26 -33.98 17.75 -5.42
N ALA A 27 -33.11 17.50 -6.41
CA ALA A 27 -33.47 17.59 -7.81
C ALA A 27 -34.54 16.55 -8.19
N MET A 28 -34.38 15.28 -7.75
CA MET A 28 -35.40 14.25 -7.93
C MET A 28 -36.69 14.57 -7.20
N GLN A 29 -36.63 15.01 -5.94
CA GLN A 29 -37.82 15.40 -5.17
C GLN A 29 -38.58 16.54 -5.87
N GLY A 30 -37.87 17.54 -6.39
CA GLY A 30 -38.45 18.63 -7.17
C GLY A 30 -39.12 18.12 -8.45
N ALA A 31 -38.44 17.30 -9.23
CA ALA A 31 -38.98 16.72 -10.47
C ALA A 31 -40.25 15.88 -10.21
N PHE A 32 -40.26 15.06 -9.15
CA PHE A 32 -41.44 14.30 -8.76
C PHE A 32 -42.61 15.19 -8.31
N SER A 33 -42.33 16.25 -7.55
CA SER A 33 -43.37 17.19 -7.10
C SER A 33 -44.05 17.87 -8.29
N LEU A 34 -43.28 18.31 -9.29
CA LEU A 34 -43.80 18.90 -10.52
C LEU A 34 -44.63 17.89 -11.32
N ALA A 35 -44.11 16.66 -11.50
CA ALA A 35 -44.82 15.62 -12.24
C ALA A 35 -46.13 15.20 -11.55
N LEU A 36 -46.15 15.14 -10.22
CA LEU A 36 -47.35 14.78 -9.47
C LEU A 36 -48.39 15.90 -9.49
N GLN A 37 -47.96 17.17 -9.42
CA GLN A 37 -48.86 18.32 -9.57
C GLN A 37 -49.50 18.36 -10.97
N ASP A 38 -48.73 18.18 -12.04
CA ASP A 38 -49.25 18.10 -13.42
C ASP A 38 -50.24 16.94 -13.58
N SER A 39 -49.96 15.79 -12.96
CA SER A 39 -50.89 14.65 -12.95
C SER A 39 -52.20 14.95 -12.23
N ILE A 40 -52.17 15.71 -11.13
CA ILE A 40 -53.38 16.15 -10.42
C ILE A 40 -54.19 17.12 -11.28
N GLU A 41 -53.52 18.09 -11.91
CA GLU A 41 -54.17 19.05 -12.81
C GLU A 41 -54.90 18.34 -13.95
N GLN A 42 -54.22 17.43 -14.67
CA GLN A 42 -54.82 16.65 -15.76
C GLN A 42 -55.99 15.79 -15.29
N ARG A 43 -55.88 15.20 -14.09
CA ARG A 43 -56.95 14.38 -13.51
C ARG A 43 -58.18 15.22 -13.18
N LEU A 44 -58.01 16.36 -12.49
CA LEU A 44 -59.12 17.26 -12.19
C LEU A 44 -59.74 17.86 -13.45
N ALA A 45 -58.94 18.15 -14.49
CA ALA A 45 -59.44 18.58 -15.79
C ALA A 45 -60.36 17.52 -16.43
N SER A 46 -59.98 16.25 -16.36
CA SER A 46 -60.79 15.13 -16.83
C SER A 46 -62.07 14.95 -16.00
N ASP A 47 -61.97 15.11 -14.68
CA ASP A 47 -63.10 15.02 -13.75
C ASP A 47 -64.12 16.14 -14.03
N VAL A 48 -63.67 17.39 -14.25
CA VAL A 48 -64.53 18.51 -14.66
C VAL A 48 -65.16 18.28 -16.02
N THR A 49 -64.41 17.76 -17.00
CA THR A 49 -64.94 17.43 -18.34
C THR A 49 -66.06 16.40 -18.26
N THR A 50 -65.97 15.45 -17.33
CA THR A 50 -67.02 14.46 -17.06
C THR A 50 -68.27 15.12 -16.46
N LEU A 51 -68.10 16.07 -15.54
CA LEU A 51 -69.21 16.86 -15.00
C LEU A 51 -69.89 17.72 -16.08
N ILE A 52 -69.10 18.39 -16.94
CA ILE A 52 -69.60 19.16 -18.09
C ILE A 52 -70.44 18.26 -19.01
N SER A 53 -69.95 17.06 -19.32
CA SER A 53 -70.62 16.13 -20.23
C SER A 53 -71.92 15.55 -19.65
N ALA A 54 -72.00 15.42 -18.32
CA ALA A 54 -73.19 14.93 -17.63
C ALA A 54 -74.25 16.03 -17.42
N ALA A 55 -73.85 17.30 -17.40
CA ALA A 55 -74.73 18.44 -17.21
C ALA A 55 -75.67 18.64 -18.40
N ARG A 56 -76.96 18.84 -18.12
CA ARG A 56 -77.96 19.22 -19.13
C ARG A 56 -78.58 20.56 -18.75
N VAL A 57 -78.77 21.43 -19.73
CA VAL A 57 -79.46 22.71 -19.52
C VAL A 57 -80.83 22.62 -20.19
N GLU A 58 -81.89 22.67 -19.38
CA GLU A 58 -83.28 22.66 -19.84
C GLU A 58 -83.98 23.88 -19.22
N ASN A 59 -84.69 24.67 -20.04
CA ASN A 59 -85.39 25.89 -19.61
C ASN A 59 -84.51 26.88 -18.83
N ASN A 60 -83.24 27.05 -19.25
CA ASN A 60 -82.27 27.93 -18.60
C ASN A 60 -81.90 27.52 -17.15
N THR A 61 -82.27 26.30 -16.74
CA THR A 61 -81.91 25.69 -15.45
C THR A 61 -80.97 24.51 -15.68
N LEU A 62 -79.92 24.42 -14.85
CA LEU A 62 -78.98 23.31 -14.88
C LEU A 62 -79.60 22.08 -14.20
N GLN A 63 -79.69 20.97 -14.92
CA GLN A 63 -80.10 19.67 -14.39
C GLN A 63 -78.93 18.70 -14.43
N MET A 64 -78.61 18.12 -13.28
CA MET A 64 -77.63 17.06 -13.14
C MET A 64 -78.34 15.71 -12.92
N PRO A 65 -77.83 14.60 -13.48
CA PRO A 65 -78.41 13.28 -13.27
C PRO A 65 -78.27 12.83 -11.80
N ALA A 66 -79.21 12.00 -11.34
CA ALA A 66 -79.22 11.50 -9.95
C ALA A 66 -77.99 10.62 -9.60
N GLN A 67 -77.38 10.03 -10.63
CA GLN A 67 -76.12 9.29 -10.57
C GLN A 67 -75.21 9.80 -11.68
N LEU A 68 -73.99 10.20 -11.30
CA LEU A 68 -72.96 10.62 -12.24
C LEU A 68 -72.20 9.42 -12.80
N PRO A 69 -71.66 9.50 -14.04
CA PRO A 69 -70.86 8.43 -14.64
C PRO A 69 -69.62 8.07 -13.81
N ASP A 70 -68.99 9.05 -13.17
CA ASP A 70 -67.93 8.80 -12.19
C ASP A 70 -68.54 8.60 -10.79
N GLU A 71 -68.42 7.38 -10.29
CA GLU A 71 -68.96 6.99 -8.98
C GLU A 71 -68.37 7.80 -7.83
N ARG A 72 -67.16 8.35 -7.97
CA ARG A 72 -66.51 9.15 -6.92
C ARG A 72 -67.34 10.38 -6.55
N PHE A 73 -68.13 10.96 -7.45
CA PHE A 73 -69.02 12.07 -7.10
C PHE A 73 -70.32 11.63 -6.41
N ASN A 74 -70.64 10.33 -6.47
CA ASN A 74 -71.85 9.74 -5.89
C ASN A 74 -71.63 9.23 -4.45
N LEU A 75 -70.40 8.93 -4.07
CA LEU A 75 -70.02 8.44 -2.74
C LEU A 75 -69.91 9.59 -1.73
N THR A 76 -70.30 9.35 -0.47
CA THR A 76 -70.22 10.34 0.61
C THR A 76 -68.81 10.49 1.19
N ASP A 77 -68.02 9.41 1.21
CA ASP A 77 -66.63 9.39 1.70
C ASP A 77 -65.59 9.71 0.62
N SER A 78 -66.03 10.15 -0.56
CA SER A 78 -65.10 10.50 -1.63
C SER A 78 -64.41 11.82 -1.33
N ARG A 79 -63.11 11.88 -1.57
CA ARG A 79 -62.30 13.08 -1.38
C ARG A 79 -62.27 13.97 -2.64
N LEU A 80 -63.01 13.59 -3.68
CA LEU A 80 -63.22 14.39 -4.88
C LEU A 80 -64.54 15.16 -4.76
N LEU A 81 -64.42 16.49 -4.79
CA LEU A 81 -65.52 17.40 -4.56
C LEU A 81 -65.88 18.09 -5.87
N GLY A 82 -67.17 18.10 -6.21
CA GLY A 82 -67.67 18.76 -7.41
C GLY A 82 -68.65 19.85 -7.02
N TYR A 83 -68.45 21.05 -7.56
CA TYR A 83 -69.37 22.18 -7.41
C TYR A 83 -69.67 22.80 -8.77
N ILE A 84 -70.89 23.31 -8.94
CA ILE A 84 -71.28 24.08 -10.11
C ILE A 84 -71.90 25.37 -9.62
N TYR A 85 -71.43 26.49 -10.18
CA TYR A 85 -71.87 27.84 -9.85
C TYR A 85 -72.53 28.51 -11.06
N ASP A 86 -73.55 29.32 -10.82
CA ASP A 86 -74.10 30.23 -11.83
C ASP A 86 -73.23 31.48 -12.02
N ARG A 87 -73.56 32.30 -13.02
CA ARG A 87 -72.82 33.52 -13.36
C ARG A 87 -72.70 34.53 -12.22
N GLU A 88 -73.65 34.56 -11.30
CA GLU A 88 -73.65 35.40 -10.10
C GLU A 88 -72.83 34.78 -8.95
N ALA A 89 -72.14 33.67 -9.20
CA ALA A 89 -71.36 32.88 -8.25
C ALA A 89 -72.20 32.21 -7.13
N HIS A 90 -73.50 31.98 -7.38
CA HIS A 90 -74.33 31.16 -6.50
C HIS A 90 -74.15 29.68 -6.82
N LEU A 91 -74.09 28.87 -5.76
CA LEU A 91 -73.97 27.44 -5.89
C LEU A 91 -75.28 26.82 -6.40
N VAL A 92 -75.26 26.25 -7.61
CA VAL A 92 -76.43 25.60 -8.23
C VAL A 92 -76.43 24.08 -8.06
N TRP A 93 -75.25 23.46 -7.94
CA TRP A 93 -75.14 22.02 -7.71
C TRP A 93 -73.87 21.67 -6.94
N ARG A 94 -73.93 20.58 -6.16
CA ARG A 94 -72.77 20.02 -5.46
C ARG A 94 -72.84 18.49 -5.43
N SER A 95 -71.68 17.82 -5.46
CA SER A 95 -71.60 16.36 -5.41
C SER A 95 -72.01 15.80 -4.05
N LYS A 96 -72.37 14.51 -3.95
CA LYS A 96 -72.77 13.91 -2.66
C LYS A 96 -71.63 13.88 -1.64
N ALA A 97 -70.40 13.80 -2.12
CA ALA A 97 -69.16 13.90 -1.35
C ALA A 97 -69.03 15.22 -0.57
N THR A 98 -69.62 16.31 -1.07
CA THR A 98 -69.52 17.66 -0.46
C THR A 98 -70.50 17.92 0.69
N ARG A 99 -71.28 16.92 1.12
CA ARG A 99 -72.31 17.15 2.15
C ARG A 99 -71.72 17.56 3.50
N GLU A 100 -70.50 17.14 3.80
CA GLU A 100 -69.84 17.38 5.09
C GLU A 100 -68.82 18.54 5.03
N GLU A 101 -68.31 18.90 3.84
CA GLU A 101 -67.32 19.97 3.67
C GLU A 101 -67.95 21.27 3.11
N LYS A 102 -67.89 22.36 3.89
CA LYS A 102 -68.30 23.70 3.47
C LYS A 102 -67.08 24.48 2.96
N ILE A 103 -66.84 24.41 1.66
CA ILE A 103 -65.75 25.13 1.00
C ILE A 103 -66.22 26.53 0.60
N ASN A 104 -65.46 27.55 0.99
CA ASN A 104 -65.69 28.95 0.66
C ASN A 104 -64.87 29.36 -0.59
N TYR A 105 -65.06 28.61 -1.67
CA TYR A 105 -64.51 28.94 -2.97
C TYR A 105 -65.47 29.86 -3.75
N LYS A 106 -64.90 30.87 -4.41
CA LYS A 106 -65.63 31.74 -5.35
C LYS A 106 -65.06 31.55 -6.74
N PRO A 107 -65.87 31.12 -7.72
CA PRO A 107 -65.41 30.94 -9.09
C PRO A 107 -64.96 32.27 -9.69
N ARG A 108 -63.99 32.22 -10.60
CA ARG A 108 -63.53 33.39 -11.34
C ARG A 108 -64.06 33.34 -12.77
N TYR A 109 -64.69 34.42 -13.20
CA TYR A 109 -65.19 34.62 -14.56
C TYR A 109 -64.31 35.64 -15.29
N ASP A 110 -63.04 35.29 -15.49
CA ASP A 110 -62.03 36.17 -16.10
C ASP A 110 -61.85 35.95 -17.61
N GLY A 111 -62.55 34.96 -18.18
CA GLY A 111 -62.55 34.67 -19.60
C GLY A 111 -61.35 33.85 -20.09
N ARG A 112 -60.49 33.36 -19.18
CA ARG A 112 -59.34 32.49 -19.50
C ARG A 112 -59.73 31.06 -19.82
N GLY A 113 -60.98 30.66 -19.51
CA GLY A 113 -61.55 29.37 -19.85
C GLY A 113 -61.36 28.31 -18.77
N ASN A 114 -60.15 28.14 -18.25
CA ASN A 114 -59.86 27.27 -17.12
C ASN A 114 -58.78 27.83 -16.19
N GLU A 115 -58.79 27.42 -14.92
CA GLU A 115 -57.79 27.78 -13.91
C GLU A 115 -57.47 26.59 -13.02
N PHE A 116 -56.18 26.27 -12.85
CA PHE A 116 -55.69 25.37 -11.81
C PHE A 116 -55.02 26.17 -10.71
N ALA A 117 -55.50 26.01 -9.47
CA ALA A 117 -55.01 26.78 -8.33
C ALA A 117 -54.96 25.95 -7.04
N ARG A 118 -54.12 26.36 -6.10
CA ARG A 118 -54.12 25.87 -4.71
C ARG A 118 -54.81 26.92 -3.85
N ILE A 119 -55.90 26.57 -3.18
CA ILE A 119 -56.63 27.43 -2.25
C ILE A 119 -56.41 26.95 -0.82
N ARG A 120 -56.54 27.88 0.14
CA ARG A 120 -56.51 27.59 1.57
C ARG A 120 -57.82 28.05 2.20
N GLU A 121 -58.47 27.14 2.90
CA GLU A 121 -59.71 27.37 3.63
C GLU A 121 -59.47 27.96 5.02
N ALA A 122 -60.54 28.51 5.61
CA ALA A 122 -60.47 29.17 6.92
C ALA A 122 -60.12 28.21 8.08
N ASP A 123 -60.38 26.92 7.89
CA ASP A 123 -60.00 25.84 8.82
C ASP A 123 -58.52 25.40 8.67
N GLY A 124 -57.79 26.02 7.75
CA GLY A 124 -56.39 25.71 7.44
C GLY A 124 -56.20 24.57 6.46
N GLN A 125 -57.27 23.91 5.99
CA GLN A 125 -57.17 22.90 4.95
C GLN A 125 -56.85 23.54 3.60
N GLU A 126 -56.13 22.82 2.76
CA GLU A 126 -55.79 23.28 1.43
C GLU A 126 -56.33 22.34 0.38
N PHE A 127 -56.76 22.90 -0.75
CA PHE A 127 -57.35 22.17 -1.86
C PHE A 127 -56.69 22.58 -3.16
N PHE A 128 -56.44 21.59 -4.02
CA PHE A 128 -56.25 21.83 -5.44
C PHE A 128 -57.61 22.02 -6.08
N VAL A 129 -57.73 23.06 -6.91
CA VAL A 129 -58.96 23.48 -7.56
C VAL A 129 -58.70 23.51 -9.05
N TYR A 130 -59.58 22.88 -9.82
CA TYR A 130 -59.66 23.07 -11.26
C TYR A 130 -61.03 23.66 -11.59
N ASP A 131 -61.05 24.92 -12.02
CA ASP A 131 -62.25 25.68 -12.40
C ASP A 131 -62.31 25.80 -13.93
N VAL A 132 -63.46 25.48 -14.53
CA VAL A 132 -63.72 25.66 -15.96
C VAL A 132 -64.97 26.50 -16.18
N GLU A 133 -64.81 27.57 -16.95
CA GLU A 133 -65.89 28.43 -17.41
C GLU A 133 -66.61 27.80 -18.61
N VAL A 134 -67.91 27.50 -18.46
CA VAL A 134 -68.73 26.93 -19.52
C VAL A 134 -69.62 28.00 -20.15
N LYS A 135 -69.52 28.15 -21.47
CA LYS A 135 -70.37 29.06 -22.27
C LYS A 135 -71.51 28.27 -22.91
N LEU A 136 -72.73 28.82 -22.84
CA LEU A 136 -73.89 28.27 -23.56
C LEU A 136 -73.75 28.53 -25.06
N LEU A 137 -74.21 27.58 -25.88
CA LEU A 137 -74.28 27.73 -27.35
C LEU A 137 -75.06 29.00 -27.72
N GLY A 138 -74.38 29.98 -28.32
CA GLY A 138 -74.95 31.28 -28.73
C GLY A 138 -74.75 32.44 -27.75
N GLY A 139 -74.17 32.20 -26.55
CA GLY A 139 -73.88 33.25 -25.56
C GLY A 139 -72.46 33.83 -25.68
N LYS A 140 -72.31 35.15 -25.47
CA LYS A 140 -71.00 35.83 -25.45
C LYS A 140 -70.26 35.73 -24.10
N SER A 141 -70.92 35.25 -23.05
CA SER A 141 -70.39 35.20 -21.68
C SER A 141 -70.54 33.80 -21.08
N ALA A 142 -69.64 33.43 -20.16
CA ALA A 142 -69.75 32.21 -19.37
C ALA A 142 -71.07 32.19 -18.58
N ALA A 143 -71.75 31.05 -18.60
CA ALA A 143 -73.05 30.86 -17.95
C ALA A 143 -72.92 30.08 -16.63
N PHE A 144 -71.96 29.16 -16.56
CA PHE A 144 -71.68 28.34 -15.40
C PHE A 144 -70.17 28.21 -15.19
N SER A 145 -69.75 28.03 -13.94
CA SER A 145 -68.41 27.56 -13.59
C SER A 145 -68.55 26.15 -13.00
N ILE A 146 -67.78 25.20 -13.52
CA ILE A 146 -67.74 23.83 -13.02
C ILE A 146 -66.38 23.61 -12.39
N VAL A 147 -66.40 23.24 -11.10
CA VAL A 147 -65.22 23.20 -10.26
C VAL A 147 -65.05 21.81 -9.68
N ALA A 148 -63.87 21.21 -9.84
CA ALA A 148 -63.45 20.03 -9.11
C ALA A 148 -62.38 20.40 -8.09
N LEU A 149 -62.51 19.89 -6.86
CA LEU A 149 -61.55 20.09 -5.79
C LEU A 149 -61.07 18.76 -5.22
N GLN A 150 -59.80 18.75 -4.82
CA GLN A 150 -59.18 17.64 -4.12
C GLN A 150 -58.29 18.17 -2.97
N PRO A 151 -58.35 17.59 -1.76
CA PRO A 151 -57.50 18.00 -0.64
C PRO A 151 -56.00 17.81 -0.93
N VAL A 152 -55.19 18.83 -0.63
CA VAL A 152 -53.72 18.78 -0.80
C VAL A 152 -53.06 17.79 0.16
N ARG A 153 -53.69 17.47 1.29
CA ARG A 153 -53.21 16.44 2.23
C ARG A 153 -52.96 15.07 1.57
N GLU A 154 -53.72 14.73 0.52
CA GLU A 154 -53.52 13.48 -0.21
C GLU A 154 -52.23 13.49 -1.04
N TYR A 155 -51.93 14.64 -1.63
CA TYR A 155 -50.67 14.89 -2.34
C TYR A 155 -49.49 14.87 -1.37
N GLU A 156 -49.63 15.52 -0.21
CA GLU A 156 -48.58 15.56 0.82
C GLU A 156 -48.30 14.17 1.40
N ALA A 157 -49.33 13.37 1.73
CA ALA A 157 -49.16 12.01 2.20
C ALA A 157 -48.46 11.10 1.16
N THR A 158 -48.81 11.27 -0.13
CA THR A 158 -48.15 10.53 -1.22
C THR A 158 -46.68 10.95 -1.38
N LEU A 159 -46.40 12.25 -1.28
CA LEU A 159 -45.03 12.78 -1.34
C LEU A 159 -44.19 12.35 -0.14
N GLU A 160 -44.74 12.31 1.07
CA GLU A 160 -44.03 11.87 2.27
C GLU A 160 -43.59 10.41 2.15
N GLY A 161 -44.50 9.50 1.78
CA GLY A 161 -44.16 8.10 1.55
C GLY A 161 -43.12 7.92 0.43
N LEU A 162 -43.20 8.73 -0.63
CA LEU A 162 -42.19 8.73 -1.70
C LEU A 162 -40.84 9.25 -1.21
N ARG A 163 -40.81 10.32 -0.40
CA ARG A 163 -39.59 10.86 0.21
C ARG A 163 -38.90 9.84 1.10
N GLU A 164 -39.63 9.15 1.98
CA GLU A 164 -39.07 8.09 2.82
C GLU A 164 -38.41 6.98 1.98
N ASN A 165 -39.11 6.52 0.95
CA ASN A 165 -38.57 5.53 0.01
C ASN A 165 -37.33 6.03 -0.73
N LEU A 166 -37.30 7.31 -1.14
CA LEU A 166 -36.13 7.93 -1.76
C LEU A 166 -34.95 7.99 -0.78
N TYR A 167 -35.15 8.43 0.47
CA TYR A 167 -34.08 8.48 1.48
C TYR A 167 -33.50 7.10 1.76
N LEU A 168 -34.35 6.08 1.94
CA LEU A 168 -33.91 4.70 2.14
C LEU A 168 -33.15 4.16 0.91
N GLY A 169 -33.70 4.36 -0.29
CA GLY A 169 -33.08 3.90 -1.54
C GLY A 169 -31.73 4.57 -1.81
N PHE A 170 -31.65 5.90 -1.67
CA PHE A 170 -30.40 6.65 -1.85
C PHE A 170 -29.39 6.32 -0.75
N GLY A 171 -29.82 6.16 0.51
CA GLY A 171 -28.96 5.74 1.60
C GLY A 171 -28.33 4.38 1.35
N ALA A 172 -29.14 3.39 0.94
CA ALA A 172 -28.67 2.07 0.58
C ALA A 172 -27.72 2.11 -0.64
N ALA A 173 -28.07 2.86 -1.69
CA ALA A 173 -27.23 3.03 -2.87
C ALA A 173 -25.88 3.69 -2.53
N LEU A 174 -25.87 4.70 -1.66
CA LEU A 174 -24.65 5.34 -1.19
C LEU A 174 -23.76 4.34 -0.43
N LEU A 175 -24.33 3.54 0.48
CA LEU A 175 -23.57 2.52 1.22
C LEU A 175 -22.94 1.49 0.28
N VAL A 176 -23.71 1.00 -0.70
CA VAL A 176 -23.19 0.06 -1.71
C VAL A 176 -22.07 0.70 -2.53
N LEU A 177 -22.26 1.95 -2.98
CA LEU A 177 -21.24 2.68 -3.74
C LEU A 177 -19.95 2.86 -2.92
N LEU A 178 -20.05 3.26 -1.65
CA LEU A 178 -18.90 3.42 -0.76
C LEU A 178 -18.18 2.09 -0.51
N ALA A 179 -18.92 0.99 -0.36
CA ALA A 179 -18.34 -0.34 -0.22
C ALA A 179 -17.59 -0.77 -1.48
N LEU A 180 -18.17 -0.55 -2.67
CA LEU A 180 -17.52 -0.85 -3.95
C LEU A 180 -16.25 -0.01 -4.16
N LEU A 181 -16.31 1.30 -3.86
CA LEU A 181 -15.15 2.19 -3.90
C LEU A 181 -14.06 1.72 -2.94
N TRP A 182 -14.41 1.31 -1.72
CA TRP A 182 -13.47 0.76 -0.76
C TRP A 182 -12.80 -0.51 -1.28
N ILE A 183 -13.57 -1.47 -1.78
CA ILE A 183 -13.04 -2.73 -2.34
C ILE A 183 -12.11 -2.43 -3.52
N GLY A 184 -12.55 -1.66 -4.51
CA GLY A 184 -11.76 -1.33 -5.68
C GLY A 184 -10.44 -0.63 -5.35
N LEU A 185 -10.47 0.34 -4.42
CA LEU A 185 -9.26 1.04 -4.00
C LEU A 185 -8.31 0.11 -3.21
N THR A 186 -8.84 -0.79 -2.38
CA THR A 186 -8.01 -1.76 -1.65
C THR A 186 -7.33 -2.75 -2.58
N TRP A 187 -8.04 -3.26 -3.59
CA TRP A 187 -7.47 -4.17 -4.58
C TRP A 187 -6.41 -3.48 -5.43
N GLY A 188 -6.67 -2.25 -5.90
CA GLY A 188 -5.70 -1.49 -6.70
C GLY A 188 -4.41 -1.17 -5.94
N LEU A 189 -4.51 -0.77 -4.66
CA LEU A 189 -3.32 -0.44 -3.85
C LEU A 189 -2.57 -1.67 -3.34
N GLN A 190 -3.21 -2.85 -3.30
CA GLN A 190 -2.55 -4.08 -2.91
C GLN A 190 -1.45 -4.47 -3.92
N ALA A 191 -1.66 -4.24 -5.22
CA ALA A 191 -0.63 -4.49 -6.24
C ALA A 191 0.64 -3.65 -5.98
N LEU A 192 0.48 -2.38 -5.59
CA LEU A 192 1.61 -1.50 -5.27
C LEU A 192 2.36 -1.95 -4.01
N ARG A 193 1.63 -2.45 -3.00
CA ARG A 193 2.24 -3.02 -1.79
C ARG A 193 3.03 -4.29 -2.11
N ARG A 194 2.50 -5.16 -2.97
CA ARG A 194 3.22 -6.35 -3.44
C ARG A 194 4.51 -5.95 -4.14
N LEU A 195 4.47 -4.99 -5.07
CA LEU A 195 5.68 -4.49 -5.73
C LEU A 195 6.73 -3.96 -4.73
N SER A 196 6.30 -3.22 -3.72
CA SER A 196 7.19 -2.75 -2.65
C SER A 196 7.83 -3.91 -1.89
N GLN A 197 7.05 -4.93 -1.53
CA GLN A 197 7.55 -6.13 -0.87
C GLN A 197 8.54 -6.90 -1.74
N GLU A 198 8.27 -7.05 -3.05
CA GLU A 198 9.21 -7.69 -3.97
C GLU A 198 10.52 -6.90 -4.10
N LEU A 199 10.47 -5.56 -4.03
CA LEU A 199 11.67 -4.73 -4.00
C LEU A 199 12.45 -4.91 -2.69
N ASP A 200 11.77 -4.93 -1.54
CA ASP A 200 12.40 -5.19 -0.24
C ASP A 200 13.05 -6.59 -0.21
N GLU A 201 12.43 -7.59 -0.85
CA GLU A 201 12.98 -8.95 -1.01
C GLU A 201 14.22 -9.01 -1.92
N ILE A 202 14.25 -8.19 -2.98
CA ILE A 202 15.42 -8.05 -3.86
C ILE A 202 16.54 -7.32 -3.12
N GLU A 203 16.20 -6.29 -2.35
CA GLU A 203 17.14 -5.62 -1.45
C GLU A 203 17.71 -6.64 -0.46
N SER A 204 16.90 -7.43 0.26
CA SER A 204 17.43 -8.47 1.17
C SER A 204 18.13 -9.65 0.50
N GLY A 205 18.18 -9.74 -0.84
CA GLY A 205 18.83 -10.83 -1.58
C GLY A 205 18.08 -12.15 -1.55
N THR A 206 16.84 -12.17 -1.05
CA THR A 206 15.96 -13.35 -1.06
C THR A 206 15.36 -13.61 -2.44
N ARG A 207 15.42 -12.61 -3.32
CA ARG A 207 14.81 -12.65 -4.65
C ARG A 207 15.69 -12.00 -5.69
N GLU A 208 15.69 -12.56 -6.90
CA GLU A 208 16.52 -12.07 -8.00
C GLU A 208 15.78 -11.07 -8.90
N SER A 209 14.46 -11.14 -9.06
CA SER A 209 13.75 -10.25 -9.99
C SER A 209 12.31 -10.00 -9.58
N LEU A 210 11.75 -8.88 -10.06
CA LEU A 210 10.33 -8.55 -9.89
C LEU A 210 9.48 -9.49 -10.74
N SER A 211 8.31 -9.87 -10.22
CA SER A 211 7.36 -10.73 -10.94
C SER A 211 6.85 -10.07 -12.24
N GLU A 212 6.42 -10.89 -13.20
CA GLU A 212 5.65 -10.43 -14.36
C GLU A 212 4.14 -10.38 -14.08
N GLN A 213 3.69 -10.86 -12.92
CA GLN A 213 2.28 -10.93 -12.53
C GLN A 213 1.78 -9.60 -11.94
N HIS A 214 1.99 -8.50 -12.65
CA HIS A 214 1.52 -7.18 -12.26
C HIS A 214 0.51 -6.62 -13.28
N PRO A 215 -0.38 -5.69 -12.86
CA PRO A 215 -1.25 -4.97 -13.78
C PRO A 215 -0.48 -4.33 -14.94
N ARG A 216 -1.13 -4.19 -16.10
CA ARG A 216 -0.50 -3.70 -17.33
C ARG A 216 0.15 -2.33 -17.15
N GLU A 217 -0.41 -1.51 -16.28
CA GLU A 217 0.09 -0.19 -15.90
C GLU A 217 1.47 -0.26 -15.23
N LEU A 218 1.77 -1.35 -14.51
CA LEU A 218 3.04 -1.56 -13.81
C LEU A 218 4.06 -2.38 -14.62
N LEU A 219 3.64 -3.16 -15.63
CA LEU A 219 4.55 -4.01 -16.43
C LEU A 219 5.72 -3.25 -17.04
N ARG A 220 5.49 -2.02 -17.53
CA ARG A 220 6.55 -1.19 -18.09
C ARG A 220 7.58 -0.77 -17.02
N LEU A 221 7.10 -0.46 -15.82
CA LEU A 221 7.95 -0.07 -14.69
C LEU A 221 8.76 -1.28 -14.19
N THR A 222 8.09 -2.41 -13.95
CA THR A 222 8.76 -3.64 -13.48
C THR A 222 9.80 -4.13 -14.49
N GLY A 223 9.48 -4.10 -15.79
CA GLY A 223 10.44 -4.43 -16.84
C GLY A 223 11.64 -3.48 -16.91
N SER A 224 11.44 -2.19 -16.63
CA SER A 224 12.54 -1.21 -16.59
C SER A 224 13.44 -1.40 -15.36
N LEU A 225 12.84 -1.67 -14.20
CA LEU A 225 13.56 -2.00 -12.98
C LEU A 225 14.35 -3.30 -13.12
N ASN A 226 13.74 -4.35 -13.68
CA ASN A 226 14.43 -5.62 -13.95
C ASN A 226 15.63 -5.44 -14.89
N ARG A 227 15.53 -4.61 -15.94
CA ARG A 227 16.68 -4.28 -16.80
C ARG A 227 17.79 -3.56 -16.05
N LEU A 228 17.44 -2.61 -15.18
CA LEU A 228 18.41 -1.89 -14.36
C LEU A 228 19.12 -2.84 -13.38
N LEU A 229 18.37 -3.70 -12.69
CA LEU A 229 18.91 -4.72 -11.79
C LEU A 229 19.85 -5.68 -12.52
N HIS A 230 19.47 -6.12 -13.72
CA HIS A 230 20.31 -6.98 -14.55
C HIS A 230 21.61 -6.27 -14.97
N SER A 231 21.51 -5.01 -15.42
CA SER A 231 22.68 -4.22 -15.81
C SER A 231 23.64 -3.97 -14.64
N GLU A 232 23.13 -3.73 -13.43
CA GLU A 232 23.94 -3.55 -12.23
C GLU A 232 24.71 -4.82 -11.90
N ARG A 233 24.02 -5.98 -11.91
CA ARG A 233 24.66 -7.28 -11.65
C ARG A 233 25.74 -7.62 -12.68
N GLU A 234 25.46 -7.42 -13.96
CA GLU A 234 26.47 -7.63 -15.01
C GLU A 234 27.67 -6.70 -14.84
N GLN A 235 27.45 -5.44 -14.46
CA GLN A 235 28.54 -4.50 -14.22
C GLN A 235 29.36 -4.92 -12.99
N ARG A 236 28.70 -5.39 -11.93
CA ARG A 236 29.37 -5.91 -10.73
C ARG A 236 30.17 -7.17 -11.02
N SER A 237 29.62 -8.11 -11.82
CA SER A 237 30.34 -9.32 -12.23
C SER A 237 31.59 -8.96 -13.02
N ARG A 238 31.45 -8.13 -14.07
CA ARG A 238 32.59 -7.68 -14.88
C ARG A 238 33.65 -6.95 -14.07
N TYR A 239 33.23 -6.14 -13.08
CA TYR A 239 34.17 -5.48 -12.18
C TYR A 239 34.95 -6.48 -11.33
N ARG A 240 34.30 -7.53 -10.81
CA ARG A 240 34.98 -8.61 -10.07
C ARG A 240 35.96 -9.38 -10.97
N ASP A 241 35.53 -9.79 -12.15
CA ASP A 241 36.37 -10.52 -13.10
C ASP A 241 37.61 -9.67 -13.48
N SER A 242 37.42 -8.37 -13.71
CA SER A 242 38.52 -7.44 -14.00
C SER A 242 39.50 -7.28 -12.83
N LEU A 243 39.01 -7.31 -11.59
CA LEU A 243 39.86 -7.26 -10.40
C LEU A 243 40.67 -8.55 -10.25
N ASP A 244 40.07 -9.71 -10.52
CA ASP A 244 40.77 -11.00 -10.46
C ASP A 244 41.86 -11.10 -11.54
N ASP A 245 41.59 -10.62 -12.75
CA ASP A 245 42.59 -10.52 -13.82
C ASP A 245 43.74 -9.56 -13.45
N LEU A 246 43.41 -8.41 -12.85
CA LEU A 246 44.41 -7.48 -12.31
C LEU A 246 45.25 -8.13 -11.21
N ALA A 247 44.64 -8.91 -10.31
CA ALA A 247 45.34 -9.66 -9.28
C ALA A 247 46.39 -10.60 -9.88
N HIS A 248 45.98 -11.38 -10.88
CA HIS A 248 46.83 -12.36 -11.52
C HIS A 248 48.00 -11.70 -12.28
N SER A 249 47.70 -10.64 -13.04
CA SER A 249 48.70 -9.87 -13.80
C SER A 249 49.74 -9.16 -12.93
N LEU A 250 49.39 -8.78 -11.68
CA LEU A 250 50.32 -8.18 -10.73
C LEU A 250 51.11 -9.21 -9.91
N LYS A 251 50.52 -10.37 -9.61
CA LYS A 251 51.18 -11.42 -8.82
C LYS A 251 52.34 -12.07 -9.58
N THR A 252 52.18 -12.27 -10.89
CA THR A 252 53.18 -12.88 -11.77
C THR A 252 54.53 -12.12 -11.77
N PRO A 253 54.59 -10.81 -12.07
CA PRO A 253 55.85 -10.06 -12.04
C PRO A 253 56.44 -9.94 -10.63
N LEU A 254 55.60 -9.84 -9.58
CA LEU A 254 56.08 -9.85 -8.19
C LEU A 254 56.76 -11.18 -7.83
N THR A 255 56.23 -12.31 -8.30
CA THR A 255 56.82 -13.64 -8.08
C THR A 255 58.17 -13.74 -8.78
N VAL A 256 58.30 -13.20 -9.99
CA VAL A 256 59.58 -13.15 -10.71
C VAL A 256 60.60 -12.29 -9.96
N LEU A 257 60.21 -11.09 -9.51
CA LEU A 257 61.07 -10.21 -8.72
C LEU A 257 61.51 -10.87 -7.40
N GLN A 258 60.63 -11.63 -6.76
CA GLN A 258 60.93 -12.37 -5.55
C GLN A 258 61.97 -13.47 -5.81
N GLY A 259 61.82 -14.24 -6.90
CA GLY A 259 62.81 -15.25 -7.29
C GLY A 259 64.18 -14.67 -7.62
N VAL A 260 64.24 -13.52 -8.30
CA VAL A 260 65.50 -12.81 -8.58
C VAL A 260 66.15 -12.29 -7.30
N SER A 261 65.34 -11.79 -6.36
CA SER A 261 65.82 -11.34 -5.04
C SER A 261 66.38 -12.49 -4.20
N GLU A 262 65.73 -13.65 -4.24
CA GLU A 262 66.18 -14.87 -3.54
C GLU A 262 67.50 -15.40 -4.12
N ASP A 263 67.67 -15.37 -5.45
CA ASP A 263 68.93 -15.73 -6.11
C ASP A 263 70.07 -14.76 -5.73
N MET A 264 69.79 -13.45 -5.67
CA MET A 264 70.75 -12.46 -5.17
C MET A 264 71.15 -12.69 -3.70
N ALA A 265 70.23 -13.17 -2.86
CA ALA A 265 70.49 -13.42 -1.44
C ALA A 265 71.44 -14.62 -1.20
N LEU A 266 71.61 -15.50 -2.20
CA LEU A 266 72.57 -16.61 -2.14
C LEU A 266 74.04 -16.14 -2.24
N ARG A 267 74.28 -14.91 -2.71
CA ARG A 267 75.63 -14.33 -2.84
C ARG A 267 75.97 -13.47 -1.61
N PRO A 268 77.08 -13.77 -0.89
CA PRO A 268 77.41 -13.07 0.36
C PRO A 268 77.55 -11.55 0.24
N GLU A 269 78.00 -11.08 -0.92
CA GLU A 269 78.27 -9.66 -1.22
C GLU A 269 76.99 -8.82 -1.34
N ASN A 270 75.85 -9.45 -1.69
CA ASN A 270 74.60 -8.76 -2.03
C ASN A 270 73.50 -8.95 -0.97
N ARG A 271 73.84 -9.57 0.16
CA ARG A 271 72.85 -10.04 1.15
C ARG A 271 71.99 -8.91 1.73
N ASP A 272 72.60 -7.76 2.03
CA ASP A 272 71.88 -6.59 2.55
C ASP A 272 70.97 -5.94 1.48
N GLN A 273 71.43 -5.90 0.23
CA GLN A 273 70.66 -5.35 -0.89
C GLN A 273 69.48 -6.25 -1.26
N ALA A 274 69.70 -7.56 -1.27
CA ALA A 274 68.65 -8.56 -1.48
C ALA A 274 67.59 -8.49 -0.38
N TRP A 275 68.00 -8.30 0.89
CA TRP A 275 67.07 -8.16 2.00
C TRP A 275 66.17 -6.91 1.87
N VAL A 276 66.75 -5.76 1.47
CA VAL A 276 65.96 -4.54 1.22
C VAL A 276 64.97 -4.74 0.07
N LEU A 277 65.40 -5.36 -1.03
CA LEU A 277 64.56 -5.61 -2.20
C LEU A 277 63.41 -6.55 -1.88
N GLN A 278 63.69 -7.65 -1.18
CA GLN A 278 62.70 -8.63 -0.73
C GLN A 278 61.66 -7.97 0.20
N THR A 279 62.11 -7.10 1.11
CA THR A 279 61.21 -6.33 1.98
C THR A 279 60.30 -5.38 1.19
N GLN A 280 60.77 -4.76 0.10
CA GLN A 280 59.93 -3.91 -0.74
C GLN A 280 58.94 -4.72 -1.59
N ILE A 281 59.36 -5.85 -2.14
CA ILE A 281 58.50 -6.76 -2.92
C ILE A 281 57.37 -7.30 -2.04
N GLU A 282 57.68 -7.70 -0.81
CA GLU A 282 56.67 -8.12 0.18
C GLU A 282 55.68 -7.00 0.48
N ARG A 283 56.14 -5.77 0.71
CA ARG A 283 55.26 -4.60 0.93
C ARG A 283 54.34 -4.31 -0.26
N MET A 284 54.85 -4.41 -1.48
CA MET A 284 54.05 -4.22 -2.70
C MET A 284 53.00 -5.33 -2.86
N SER A 285 53.39 -6.58 -2.65
CA SER A 285 52.47 -7.73 -2.67
C SER A 285 51.35 -7.54 -1.64
N GLN A 286 51.70 -7.14 -0.42
CA GLN A 286 50.74 -6.82 0.64
C GLN A 286 49.76 -5.71 0.24
N GLN A 287 50.26 -4.61 -0.31
CA GLN A 287 49.42 -3.49 -0.73
C GLN A 287 48.46 -3.88 -1.86
N ILE A 288 48.94 -4.64 -2.84
CA ILE A 288 48.15 -5.06 -4.00
C ILE A 288 47.05 -6.04 -3.57
N SER A 289 47.40 -7.10 -2.85
CA SER A 289 46.42 -8.06 -2.32
C SER A 289 45.35 -7.35 -1.49
N TYR A 290 45.75 -6.41 -0.64
CA TYR A 290 44.83 -5.62 0.16
C TYR A 290 43.89 -4.74 -0.68
N GLN A 291 44.39 -4.02 -1.70
CA GLN A 291 43.53 -3.14 -2.51
C GLN A 291 42.53 -3.93 -3.36
N LEU A 292 42.96 -5.07 -3.91
CA LEU A 292 42.10 -5.96 -4.67
C LEU A 292 41.00 -6.56 -3.80
N GLN A 293 41.37 -7.02 -2.61
CA GLN A 293 40.42 -7.56 -1.65
C GLN A 293 39.46 -6.48 -1.13
N ARG A 294 39.93 -5.26 -0.86
CA ARG A 294 39.06 -4.14 -0.48
C ARG A 294 38.11 -3.72 -1.60
N ALA A 295 38.54 -3.84 -2.86
CA ALA A 295 37.71 -3.56 -4.01
C ALA A 295 36.64 -4.65 -4.23
N SER A 296 36.95 -5.91 -3.92
CA SER A 296 35.99 -7.02 -3.97
C SER A 296 35.01 -7.02 -2.79
N LEU A 297 35.43 -6.55 -1.61
CA LEU A 297 34.63 -6.45 -0.38
C LEU A 297 33.79 -5.17 -0.26
N ARG A 298 33.87 -4.24 -1.23
CA ARG A 298 33.16 -2.95 -1.15
C ARG A 298 31.64 -3.18 -1.07
N LYS A 299 31.03 -2.65 0.01
CA LYS A 299 29.60 -2.66 0.36
C LYS A 299 28.69 -3.06 -0.81
N SER A 300 28.15 -4.28 -0.75
CA SER A 300 26.85 -4.56 -1.35
C SER A 300 25.83 -3.74 -0.53
N GLY A 301 25.69 -2.45 -0.86
CA GLY A 301 24.92 -1.49 -0.07
C GLY A 301 23.42 -1.76 -0.01
N LEU A 302 22.96 -2.85 -0.61
CA LEU A 302 21.56 -3.24 -0.68
C LEU A 302 21.31 -4.61 -0.04
N VAL A 303 22.28 -5.56 -0.03
CA VAL A 303 21.99 -6.96 0.31
C VAL A 303 22.38 -7.37 1.72
N ARG A 304 21.37 -7.56 2.58
CA ARG A 304 21.50 -8.20 3.91
C ARG A 304 21.74 -9.70 3.76
N HIS A 305 22.99 -10.09 3.50
CA HIS A 305 23.35 -11.51 3.45
C HIS A 305 23.39 -12.11 4.87
N GLN A 306 22.73 -13.26 5.04
CA GLN A 306 22.86 -14.09 6.24
C GLN A 306 23.36 -15.47 5.84
N VAL A 307 24.43 -15.94 6.49
CA VAL A 307 25.04 -17.23 6.17
C VAL A 307 24.92 -18.17 7.35
N ARG A 308 24.49 -19.41 7.07
CA ARG A 308 24.47 -20.48 8.06
C ARG A 308 25.90 -20.87 8.41
N LEU A 309 26.28 -20.69 9.67
CA LEU A 309 27.67 -20.75 10.09
C LEU A 309 28.26 -22.18 10.06
N ARG A 310 27.50 -23.17 10.54
CA ARG A 310 27.98 -24.54 10.75
C ARG A 310 28.59 -25.22 9.49
N PRO A 311 27.93 -25.22 8.31
CA PRO A 311 28.50 -25.84 7.11
C PRO A 311 29.83 -25.21 6.65
N VAL A 312 29.95 -23.88 6.79
CA VAL A 312 31.15 -23.15 6.39
C VAL A 312 32.33 -23.49 7.30
N LEU A 313 32.11 -23.47 8.62
CA LEU A 313 33.16 -23.82 9.58
C LEU A 313 33.60 -25.27 9.44
N GLN A 314 32.66 -26.19 9.22
CA GLN A 314 32.99 -27.60 9.05
C GLN A 314 33.89 -27.83 7.83
N SER A 315 33.57 -27.21 6.69
CA SER A 315 34.40 -27.27 5.48
C SER A 315 35.83 -26.70 5.69
N LEU A 316 35.94 -25.60 6.44
CA LEU A 316 37.24 -25.00 6.78
C LEU A 316 38.06 -25.90 7.72
N CYS A 317 37.44 -26.43 8.78
CA CYS A 317 38.08 -27.37 9.69
C CYS A 317 38.51 -28.65 8.98
N ASP A 318 37.67 -29.24 8.11
CA ASP A 318 38.01 -30.44 7.34
C ASP A 318 39.23 -30.22 6.42
N THR A 319 39.39 -29.01 5.89
CA THR A 319 40.57 -28.61 5.11
C THR A 319 41.80 -28.47 6.02
N LEU A 320 41.67 -27.77 7.14
CA LEU A 320 42.79 -27.50 8.07
C LEU A 320 43.26 -28.78 8.79
N ASP A 321 42.37 -29.71 9.10
CA ASP A 321 42.70 -31.03 9.67
C ASP A 321 43.60 -31.85 8.74
N LYS A 322 43.49 -31.66 7.42
CA LYS A 322 44.39 -32.30 6.44
C LYS A 322 45.77 -31.64 6.45
N VAL A 323 45.83 -30.31 6.54
CA VAL A 323 47.08 -29.54 6.55
C VAL A 323 47.87 -29.76 7.83
N TYR A 324 47.20 -29.79 8.98
CA TYR A 324 47.80 -29.92 10.32
C TYR A 324 47.59 -31.32 10.94
N ARG A 325 47.49 -32.35 10.09
CA ARG A 325 47.20 -33.73 10.49
C ARG A 325 48.08 -34.25 11.64
N ASP A 326 49.36 -33.88 11.64
CA ASP A 326 50.33 -34.35 12.64
C ASP A 326 50.07 -33.79 14.04
N LYS A 327 49.42 -32.64 14.15
CA LYS A 327 49.08 -31.99 15.42
C LYS A 327 47.86 -32.60 16.12
N ARG A 328 46.98 -33.29 15.38
CA ARG A 328 45.74 -33.90 15.88
C ARG A 328 44.86 -32.92 16.67
N VAL A 329 44.63 -31.74 16.11
CA VAL A 329 43.82 -30.69 16.73
C VAL A 329 42.38 -31.18 16.94
N ARG A 330 41.82 -30.98 18.13
CA ARG A 330 40.41 -31.25 18.43
C ARG A 330 39.62 -29.94 18.36
N VAL A 331 38.61 -29.90 17.48
CA VAL A 331 37.73 -28.74 17.34
C VAL A 331 36.39 -29.01 18.03
N ALA A 332 35.99 -28.11 18.93
CA ALA A 332 34.68 -28.13 19.58
C ALA A 332 33.79 -27.00 19.05
N PHE A 333 32.56 -27.34 18.65
CA PHE A 333 31.54 -26.38 18.21
C PHE A 333 30.47 -26.20 19.29
N ASP A 334 30.40 -25.01 19.88
CA ASP A 334 29.33 -24.58 20.78
C ASP A 334 28.41 -23.58 20.03
N LEU A 335 27.60 -24.13 19.13
CA LEU A 335 26.77 -23.38 18.18
C LEU A 335 25.31 -23.85 18.27
N PRO A 336 24.33 -22.95 18.29
CA PRO A 336 22.92 -23.30 18.07
C PRO A 336 22.73 -24.07 16.75
N GLU A 337 21.74 -24.97 16.67
CA GLU A 337 21.49 -25.79 15.45
C GLU A 337 21.26 -24.96 14.17
N GLN A 338 20.68 -23.76 14.34
CA GLN A 338 20.36 -22.81 13.29
C GLN A 338 20.98 -21.44 13.60
N CYS A 339 22.31 -21.36 13.52
CA CYS A 339 23.04 -20.11 13.72
C CYS A 339 23.34 -19.41 12.39
N TYR A 340 22.92 -18.14 12.29
CA TYR A 340 23.13 -17.27 11.14
C TYR A 340 23.92 -16.03 11.55
N VAL A 341 24.82 -15.58 10.67
CA VAL A 341 25.61 -14.35 10.86
C VAL A 341 25.40 -13.38 9.70
N PRO A 342 25.30 -12.07 9.95
CA PRO A 342 25.00 -11.06 8.94
C PRO A 342 26.25 -10.67 8.13
N ILE A 343 26.81 -11.63 7.41
CA ILE A 343 28.03 -11.49 6.61
C ILE A 343 27.92 -12.29 5.31
N GLU A 344 28.47 -11.78 4.20
CA GLU A 344 28.53 -12.51 2.94
C GLU A 344 29.40 -13.78 3.06
N GLN A 345 29.02 -14.86 2.38
CA GLN A 345 29.71 -16.16 2.51
C GLN A 345 31.20 -16.09 2.17
N GLY A 346 31.57 -15.32 1.14
CA GLY A 346 32.99 -15.13 0.77
C GLY A 346 33.78 -14.42 1.86
N ALA A 347 33.22 -13.34 2.42
CA ALA A 347 33.84 -12.60 3.52
C ALA A 347 33.94 -13.46 4.80
N LEU A 348 32.93 -14.30 5.08
CA LEU A 348 32.95 -15.25 6.18
C LEU A 348 34.04 -16.30 6.01
N LEU A 349 34.15 -16.90 4.82
CA LEU A 349 35.18 -17.89 4.50
C LEU A 349 36.58 -17.32 4.72
N GLU A 350 36.81 -16.09 4.29
CA GLU A 350 38.10 -15.43 4.39
C GLU A 350 38.42 -15.01 5.84
N MET A 351 37.45 -14.44 6.55
CA MET A 351 37.60 -14.06 7.95
C MET A 351 37.87 -15.29 8.83
N MET A 352 37.04 -16.34 8.70
CA MET A 352 37.19 -17.55 9.50
C MET A 352 38.39 -18.38 9.06
N GLY A 353 38.72 -18.41 7.77
CA GLY A 353 39.93 -19.07 7.27
C GLY A 353 41.19 -18.53 7.94
N ASN A 354 41.35 -17.20 7.97
CA ASN A 354 42.49 -16.56 8.62
C ASN A 354 42.54 -16.79 10.14
N LEU A 355 41.39 -16.71 10.83
CA LEU A 355 41.33 -16.93 12.27
C LEU A 355 41.61 -18.40 12.65
N LEU A 356 41.02 -19.34 11.93
CA LEU A 356 41.17 -20.77 12.19
C LEU A 356 42.57 -21.26 11.79
N GLU A 357 43.13 -20.79 10.68
CA GLU A 357 44.52 -21.11 10.33
C GLU A 357 45.48 -20.66 11.45
N ASN A 358 45.27 -19.45 12.01
CA ASN A 358 46.07 -18.96 13.12
C ASN A 358 45.89 -19.82 14.39
N ALA A 359 44.65 -20.21 14.71
CA ALA A 359 44.36 -21.09 15.85
C ALA A 359 45.02 -22.47 15.69
N TYR A 360 44.88 -23.12 14.53
CA TYR A 360 45.52 -24.42 14.25
C TYR A 360 47.04 -24.34 14.33
N ARG A 361 47.63 -23.26 13.82
CA ARG A 361 49.07 -23.05 13.85
C ARG A 361 49.61 -22.89 15.28
N LEU A 362 48.90 -22.18 16.16
CA LEU A 362 49.40 -21.80 17.49
C LEU A 362 48.90 -22.65 18.65
N CYS A 363 47.78 -23.36 18.51
CA CYS A 363 47.22 -24.23 19.55
C CYS A 363 48.20 -25.35 19.95
N LEU A 364 48.05 -25.86 21.17
CA LEU A 364 48.73 -27.07 21.62
C LEU A 364 47.97 -28.32 21.14
N GLY A 365 46.64 -28.26 21.05
CA GLY A 365 45.84 -29.34 20.49
C GLY A 365 44.33 -29.14 20.52
N GLU A 366 43.82 -28.00 20.99
CA GLU A 366 42.39 -27.77 21.12
C GLU A 366 41.98 -26.38 20.61
N VAL A 367 40.90 -26.34 19.83
CA VAL A 367 40.28 -25.12 19.32
C VAL A 367 38.79 -25.16 19.61
N ARG A 368 38.22 -24.06 20.10
CA ARG A 368 36.80 -23.94 20.38
C ARG A 368 36.19 -22.79 19.60
N ILE A 369 35.05 -23.05 18.97
CA ILE A 369 34.28 -22.05 18.25
C ILE A 369 32.91 -21.97 18.88
N SER A 370 32.53 -20.79 19.38
CA SER A 370 31.25 -20.57 20.05
C SER A 370 30.50 -19.38 19.48
N VAL A 371 29.16 -19.44 19.53
CA VAL A 371 28.29 -18.30 19.20
C VAL A 371 27.33 -18.05 20.33
N ARG A 372 27.23 -16.78 20.75
CA ARG A 372 26.23 -16.31 21.72
C ARG A 372 25.38 -15.22 21.12
N GLU A 373 24.08 -15.42 21.15
CA GLU A 373 23.11 -14.37 20.80
C GLU A 373 22.79 -13.54 22.03
N SER A 374 22.68 -12.22 21.85
CA SER A 374 22.33 -11.27 22.90
C SER A 374 21.37 -10.22 22.34
N LEU A 375 20.70 -9.46 23.23
CA LEU A 375 19.85 -8.33 22.83
C LEU A 375 20.61 -7.25 22.03
N GLY A 376 21.95 -7.20 22.15
CA GLY A 376 22.82 -6.27 21.44
C GLY A 376 23.40 -6.79 20.13
N GLY A 377 23.17 -8.07 19.78
CA GLY A 377 23.70 -8.67 18.55
C GLY A 377 24.23 -10.08 18.75
N VAL A 378 25.01 -10.57 17.77
CA VAL A 378 25.61 -11.90 17.77
C VAL A 378 27.10 -11.79 18.08
N GLU A 379 27.59 -12.53 19.08
CA GLU A 379 29.03 -12.68 19.35
C GLU A 379 29.52 -14.04 18.85
N LEU A 380 30.46 -14.02 17.90
CA LEU A 380 31.20 -15.18 17.42
C LEU A 380 32.58 -15.19 18.07
N CYS A 381 32.96 -16.31 18.70
CA CYS A 381 34.23 -16.44 19.39
C CYS A 381 35.03 -17.65 18.88
N VAL A 382 36.34 -17.43 18.64
CA VAL A 382 37.33 -18.47 18.32
C VAL A 382 38.39 -18.47 19.41
N GLU A 383 38.58 -19.61 20.07
CA GLU A 383 39.47 -19.79 21.21
C GLU A 383 40.46 -20.93 20.93
N ASP A 384 41.70 -20.79 21.41
CA ASP A 384 42.75 -21.83 21.37
C ASP A 384 43.39 -22.07 22.74
N ASP A 385 44.13 -23.17 22.88
CA ASP A 385 44.95 -23.55 24.04
C ASP A 385 46.46 -23.23 23.86
N GLY A 386 46.81 -22.33 22.94
CA GLY A 386 48.19 -21.95 22.65
C GLY A 386 48.82 -21.01 23.69
N PRO A 387 49.94 -20.33 23.35
CA PRO A 387 50.65 -19.41 24.25
C PRO A 387 49.93 -18.08 24.52
N GLY A 388 48.79 -17.82 23.86
CA GLY A 388 48.03 -16.58 24.00
C GLY A 388 48.71 -15.36 23.40
N VAL A 389 48.18 -14.16 23.69
CA VAL A 389 48.74 -12.89 23.24
C VAL A 389 48.90 -11.93 24.43
N PRO A 390 50.13 -11.48 24.75
CA PRO A 390 50.40 -10.53 25.83
C PRO A 390 49.55 -9.26 25.71
N PRO A 391 48.99 -8.71 26.81
CA PRO A 391 48.08 -7.55 26.76
C PRO A 391 48.63 -6.33 26.03
N ASP A 392 49.92 -6.05 26.20
CA ASP A 392 50.69 -4.96 25.58
C ASP A 392 50.83 -5.11 24.06
N GLN A 393 50.65 -6.32 23.55
CA GLN A 393 50.84 -6.69 22.14
C GLN A 393 49.53 -6.86 21.38
N ARG A 394 48.40 -7.02 22.08
CA ARG A 394 47.06 -7.24 21.47
C ARG A 394 46.68 -6.16 20.47
N ALA A 395 46.92 -4.89 20.81
CA ALA A 395 46.61 -3.78 19.93
C ALA A 395 47.53 -3.71 18.70
N ARG A 396 48.77 -4.17 18.83
CA ARG A 396 49.79 -4.15 17.77
C ARG A 396 49.61 -5.26 16.74
N ILE A 397 49.23 -6.47 17.16
CA ILE A 397 48.99 -7.57 16.20
C ILE A 397 47.77 -7.35 15.30
N LEU A 398 46.87 -6.46 15.73
CA LEU A 398 45.74 -5.98 14.92
C LEU A 398 46.15 -4.85 13.95
N GLN A 399 47.41 -4.40 13.97
CA GLN A 399 47.97 -3.41 13.05
C GLN A 399 48.70 -4.11 11.89
N ARG A 400 48.78 -3.42 10.76
CA ARG A 400 49.26 -3.97 9.49
C ARG A 400 50.75 -4.32 9.55
N GLY A 401 51.08 -5.55 9.16
CA GLY A 401 52.47 -5.99 8.95
C GLY A 401 53.30 -6.23 10.22
N GLU A 402 52.68 -6.14 11.41
CA GLU A 402 53.34 -6.41 12.69
C GLU A 402 53.22 -7.92 13.04
N ARG A 403 54.36 -8.58 13.31
CA ARG A 403 54.43 -9.96 13.77
C ARG A 403 55.09 -10.01 15.15
N LEU A 404 54.57 -10.86 16.04
CA LEU A 404 55.23 -11.16 17.32
C LEU A 404 56.38 -12.15 17.19
N ASP A 405 56.31 -12.99 16.16
CA ASP A 405 57.23 -14.10 15.99
C ASP A 405 57.92 -13.97 14.62
N ARG A 406 59.23 -13.73 14.61
CA ARG A 406 60.04 -13.54 13.38
C ARG A 406 60.61 -14.84 12.81
N GLN A 407 60.49 -15.96 13.53
CA GLN A 407 61.22 -17.20 13.21
C GLN A 407 60.49 -18.18 12.27
N HIS A 408 59.18 -18.05 12.05
CA HIS A 408 58.40 -18.98 11.21
C HIS A 408 57.95 -18.36 9.87
N PRO A 409 57.86 -19.12 8.76
CA PRO A 409 57.34 -18.59 7.48
C PRO A 409 55.84 -18.28 7.59
N GLY A 410 55.41 -17.09 7.15
CA GLY A 410 53.99 -16.68 7.15
C GLY A 410 53.79 -15.19 6.88
N GLN A 411 52.81 -14.82 6.06
CA GLN A 411 52.72 -13.49 5.43
C GLN A 411 52.32 -12.34 6.38
N GLY A 412 51.82 -12.60 7.60
CA GLY A 412 51.45 -11.56 8.58
C GLY A 412 50.23 -10.69 8.19
N ILE A 413 49.51 -11.08 7.14
CA ILE A 413 48.39 -10.33 6.55
C ILE A 413 47.04 -10.73 7.17
N GLY A 414 46.91 -11.98 7.62
CA GLY A 414 45.61 -12.59 7.92
C GLY A 414 44.79 -11.84 8.97
N LEU A 415 45.40 -11.35 10.05
CA LEU A 415 44.65 -10.67 11.11
C LEU A 415 44.26 -9.22 10.77
N ALA A 416 45.06 -8.55 9.92
CA ALA A 416 44.71 -7.24 9.38
C ALA A 416 43.49 -7.35 8.43
N VAL A 417 43.48 -8.39 7.59
CA VAL A 417 42.35 -8.73 6.72
C VAL A 417 41.08 -8.99 7.52
N VAL A 418 41.17 -9.80 8.58
CA VAL A 418 40.04 -10.05 9.49
C VAL A 418 39.48 -8.75 10.05
N LYS A 419 40.36 -7.83 10.48
CA LYS A 419 39.94 -6.52 10.99
C LYS A 419 39.23 -5.69 9.92
N ASP A 420 39.79 -5.60 8.71
CA ASP A 420 39.18 -4.82 7.61
C ASP A 420 37.81 -5.40 7.21
N ILE A 421 37.65 -6.73 7.19
CA ILE A 421 36.35 -7.39 6.99
C ILE A 421 35.39 -6.99 8.11
N ILE A 422 35.76 -7.17 9.38
CA ILE A 422 34.91 -6.87 10.53
C ILE A 422 34.46 -5.40 10.55
N GLU A 423 35.37 -4.46 10.27
CA GLU A 423 35.05 -3.03 10.17
C GLU A 423 34.07 -2.73 9.02
N SER A 424 34.18 -3.44 7.88
CA SER A 424 33.24 -3.27 6.76
C SER A 424 31.79 -3.65 7.09
N TYR A 425 31.61 -4.58 8.04
CA TYR A 425 30.30 -5.01 8.55
C TYR A 425 29.85 -4.23 9.80
N SER A 426 30.55 -3.16 10.18
CA SER A 426 30.31 -2.41 11.43
C SER A 426 30.36 -3.30 12.69
N ALA A 427 31.04 -4.44 12.58
CA ALA A 427 31.27 -5.36 13.67
C ALA A 427 32.51 -4.92 14.46
N LYS A 428 32.67 -5.47 15.67
CA LYS A 428 33.81 -5.15 16.55
C LYS A 428 34.61 -6.41 16.85
N LEU A 429 35.91 -6.36 16.60
CA LEU A 429 36.86 -7.39 17.03
C LEU A 429 37.45 -7.02 18.39
N THR A 430 37.45 -7.97 19.32
CA THR A 430 38.17 -7.88 20.58
C THR A 430 39.00 -9.13 20.80
N LEU A 431 40.16 -8.95 21.43
CA LEU A 431 41.10 -10.03 21.74
C LEU A 431 41.27 -10.14 23.24
N GLY A 432 41.06 -11.35 23.76
CA GLY A 432 41.20 -11.68 25.17
C GLY A 432 41.99 -12.96 25.39
N ASP A 433 42.05 -13.37 26.65
CA ASP A 433 42.58 -14.66 27.05
C ASP A 433 41.48 -15.73 26.94
N SER A 434 41.86 -16.90 26.47
CA SER A 434 41.00 -18.08 26.43
C SER A 434 40.96 -18.75 27.80
N PRO A 435 39.81 -19.28 28.26
CA PRO A 435 39.73 -20.15 29.43
C PRO A 435 40.61 -21.39 29.33
N MET A 436 41.06 -21.74 28.12
CA MET A 436 41.95 -22.86 27.82
C MET A 436 43.44 -22.48 27.91
N GLY A 437 43.76 -21.21 28.21
CA GLY A 437 45.13 -20.71 28.39
C GLY A 437 45.71 -19.98 27.17
N GLY A 438 45.09 -20.09 25.99
CA GLY A 438 45.53 -19.43 24.75
C GLY A 438 44.82 -18.11 24.45
N ALA A 439 44.60 -17.81 23.17
CA ALA A 439 43.96 -16.57 22.73
C ALA A 439 42.44 -16.75 22.49
N ALA A 440 41.67 -15.68 22.72
CA ALA A 440 40.24 -15.63 22.41
C ALA A 440 39.91 -14.44 21.50
N PHE A 441 39.58 -14.70 20.24
CA PHE A 441 39.12 -13.71 19.27
C PHE A 441 37.59 -13.63 19.33
N ARG A 442 37.04 -12.49 19.74
CA ARG A 442 35.59 -12.23 19.86
C ARG A 442 35.14 -11.19 18.85
N ILE A 443 34.21 -11.57 17.99
CA ILE A 443 33.65 -10.74 16.93
C ILE A 443 32.20 -10.46 17.30
N HIS A 444 31.86 -9.19 17.51
CA HIS A 444 30.51 -8.76 17.83
C HIS A 444 29.85 -8.08 16.62
N PHE A 445 28.79 -8.70 16.10
CA PHE A 445 27.93 -8.13 15.06
C PHE A 445 26.72 -7.45 15.73
N PRO A 446 26.51 -6.13 15.55
CA PRO A 446 25.39 -5.41 16.16
C PRO A 446 24.03 -5.85 15.57
N VAL A 447 22.94 -5.66 16.33
CA VAL A 447 21.57 -5.83 15.80
C VAL A 447 21.32 -4.81 14.69
N VAL A 448 20.84 -5.27 13.53
CA VAL A 448 20.56 -4.45 12.33
C VAL A 448 19.07 -4.12 12.20
#